data_AF-B7HIG2-F1
#
_entry.id   AF-B7HIG2-F1
#
_cell.length_a   1.000
_cell.length_b   1.000
_cell.length_c   1.000
_cell.angle_alpha   90.00
_cell.angle_beta   90.00
_cell.angle_gamma   90.00
#
_symmetry.space_group_name_H-M   'P 1'
#
loop_
_entity.id
_entity.type
_entity.pdbx_description
1 polymer ?
#
loop_
_entity_poly.entity_id
_entity_poly.type
_entity_poly.pdbx_seq_one_letter_code
_entity_poly.pdbx_strand_id
1 'polypeptide(L)' 'MVSRLTKHGAELVGEVVQYENSYRLCYIRGVEGILIGLAEELGNK' A
#
# COMPACT_ATOMS: atom_id res chain seq x y z
N MET A 1 -0.19 6.50 -4.50
CA MET A 1 -1.53 5.94 -4.20
C MET A 1 -1.87 5.96 -2.71
N VAL A 2 -1.01 5.42 -1.84
CA VAL A 2 -1.22 5.34 -0.38
C VAL A 2 -1.65 6.67 0.24
N SER A 3 -0.95 7.77 -0.07
CA SER A 3 -1.28 9.12 0.43
C SER A 3 -2.72 9.57 0.13
N ARG A 4 -3.30 9.15 -1.00
CA ARG A 4 -4.70 9.43 -1.33
C ARG A 4 -5.64 8.61 -0.45
N LEU A 5 -5.34 7.34 -0.22
CA LEU A 5 -6.15 6.46 0.62
C LEU A 5 -6.13 6.92 2.08
N THR A 6 -4.99 7.43 2.56
CA THR A 6 -4.91 8.02 3.90
C THR A 6 -5.81 9.24 4.08
N LYS A 7 -5.99 10.07 3.04
CA LYS A 7 -6.97 11.17 3.07
C LYS A 7 -8.43 10.69 3.18
N HIS A 8 -8.71 9.42 2.88
CA HIS A 8 -10.04 8.81 2.98
C HIS A 8 -10.19 7.92 4.21
N GLY A 9 -9.28 8.03 5.20
CA GLY A 9 -9.35 7.28 6.46
C GLY A 9 -8.71 5.90 6.43
N ALA A 10 -7.91 5.57 5.40
CA ALA A 10 -7.08 4.37 5.44
C ALA A 10 -5.79 4.60 6.24
N GLU A 11 -5.42 3.64 7.06
CA GLU A 11 -4.19 3.69 7.86
C GLU A 11 -3.11 2.81 7.24
N LEU A 12 -1.89 3.33 7.07
CA LEU A 12 -0.75 2.50 6.67
C LEU A 12 -0.35 1.61 7.85
N VAL A 13 -0.26 0.31 7.61
CA VAL A 13 0.19 -0.67 8.62
C VAL A 13 1.63 -1.04 8.31
N GLY A 14 2.55 -0.58 9.15
CA GLY A 14 4.00 -0.76 8.94
C GLY A 14 4.56 0.23 7.93
N GLU A 15 5.43 -0.25 7.06
CA GLU A 15 6.14 0.58 6.07
C GLU A 15 5.85 0.11 4.65
N VAL A 16 6.06 1.03 3.70
CA VAL A 16 6.12 0.67 2.29
C VAL A 16 7.49 0.07 2.02
N VAL A 17 7.52 -1.18 1.57
CA VAL A 17 8.76 -1.91 1.31
C VAL A 17 8.92 -2.17 -0.19
N GLN A 18 10.16 -2.26 -0.64
CA GLN A 18 10.47 -2.69 -1.99
C GLN A 18 10.89 -4.16 -1.95
N TYR A 19 10.25 -4.99 -2.77
CA TYR A 19 10.61 -6.37 -2.97
C TYR A 19 11.39 -6.50 -4.27
N GLU A 20 12.67 -6.84 -4.12
CA GLU A 20 13.64 -6.91 -5.21
C GLU A 20 13.60 -5.64 -6.08
N ASN A 21 13.65 -5.78 -7.39
CA ASN A 21 13.49 -4.68 -8.34
C ASN A 21 12.15 -4.75 -9.08
N SER A 22 11.18 -5.50 -8.55
CA SER A 22 9.96 -5.86 -9.27
C SER A 22 8.69 -5.33 -8.63
N TYR A 23 8.66 -5.14 -7.31
CA TYR A 23 7.44 -4.67 -6.64
C TYR A 23 7.71 -3.70 -5.50
N ARG A 24 6.74 -2.81 -5.28
CA ARG A 24 6.59 -2.02 -4.06
C ARG A 24 5.32 -2.48 -3.35
N LEU A 25 5.46 -2.89 -2.11
CA LEU A 25 4.42 -3.54 -1.32
C LEU A 25 4.09 -2.72 -0.07
N CYS A 26 2.82 -2.71 0.32
CA CYS A 26 2.40 -2.21 1.64
C CYS A 26 1.06 -2.81 2.08
N TYR A 27 0.76 -2.68 3.37
CA TYR A 27 -0.55 -3.01 3.92
C TYR A 27 -1.25 -1.75 4.39
N ILE A 28 -2.55 -1.66 4.14
CA ILE A 28 -3.40 -0.62 4.71
C ILE A 28 -4.58 -1.23 5.45
N ARG A 29 -5.06 -0.53 6.47
CA ARG A 29 -6.31 -0.83 7.14
C ARG A 29 -7.36 0.19 6.71
N GLY A 30 -8.47 -0.28 6.14
CA GLY A 30 -9.60 0.57 5.79
C GLY A 30 -10.40 0.99 7.03
N VAL A 31 -11.33 1.93 6.84
CA VAL A 31 -12.23 2.43 7.92
C VAL A 31 -13.09 1.34 8.55
N GLU A 32 -13.39 0.27 7.81
CA GLU A 32 -14.12 -0.90 8.31
C GLU A 32 -13.20 -1.93 9.01
N GLY A 33 -11.93 -1.58 9.24
CA GLY A 33 -10.94 -2.45 9.88
C GLY A 33 -10.38 -3.54 8.96
N ILE A 34 -10.77 -3.60 7.69
CA ILE A 34 -10.30 -4.59 6.71
C ILE A 34 -8.83 -4.32 6.37
N LEU A 35 -8.01 -5.37 6.42
CA LEU A 35 -6.61 -5.33 6.01
C LEU A 35 -6.49 -5.62 4.51
N ILE A 36 -5.86 -4.71 3.77
CA ILE A 36 -5.69 -4.81 2.32
C ILE A 36 -4.19 -4.73 2.00
N GLY A 37 -3.69 -5.71 1.23
CA GLY A 37 -2.34 -5.68 0.65
C GLY A 37 -2.34 -4.97 -0.70
N LEU A 38 -1.43 -4.02 -0.88
CA LEU A 38 -1.21 -3.30 -2.14
C LEU A 38 0.14 -3.71 -2.73
N ALA A 39 0.15 -4.03 -4.02
CA ALA A 39 1.35 -4.33 -4.79
C ALA A 39 1.39 -3.46 -6.05
N GLU A 40 2.47 -2.70 -6.19
CA GLU A 40 2.77 -1.89 -7.37
C GLU A 40 3.97 -2.52 -8.08
N GLU A 41 3.81 -2.92 -9.34
CA GLU A 41 4.91 -3.45 -10.14
C GLU A 41 5.87 -2.33 -10.55
N LEU A 42 7.17 -2.56 -10.38
CA LEU A 42 8.24 -1.64 -10.72
C LEU A 42 8.85 -2.08 -12.05
N GLY A 43 8.42 -1.49 -13.16
CA GLY A 43 8.97 -1.80 -14.48
C GLY A 43 7.99 -1.66 -15.64
N ASN A 44 6.69 -1.71 -15.36
CA ASN A 44 5.66 -1.45 -16.37
C ASN A 44 5.34 0.05 -16.43
N LYS A 45 5.80 0.70 -17.51
CA LYS A 45 5.36 2.03 -17.95
C LYS A 45 4.60 1.90 -19.26
#